data_AF-A0A416JUA6-F1
#
_entry.id   AF-A0A416JUA6-F1
#
_cell.length_a   1.000
_cell.length_b   1.000
_cell.length_c   1.000
_cell.angle_alpha   90.00
_cell.angle_beta   90.00
_cell.angle_gamma   90.00
#
_symmetry.space_group_name_H-M   'P 1'
#
loop_
_entity.id
_entity.type
_entity.pdbx_description
1 polymer ?
#
loop_
_entity_poly.entity_id
_entity_poly.type
_entity_poly.pdbx_seq_one_letter_code
_entity_poly.pdbx_strand_id
1 'polypeptide(L)'
;MEEARKTLRDSIVNDMTVEKLIQMTEMGLIGKIKTTTASTYNEQVFGQMAYLKAESSEESDAIRYECVSADGYVAASTIIDIDEIVGIHGAVNEGYPEDFLDILLLMADESVVTISVKY
;
A
#
# COMPACT_ATOMS: atom_id res chain seq x y z
N MET A 1 10.00 8.23 19.23
CA MET A 1 9.89 7.18 18.20
C MET A 1 8.66 6.32 18.48
N GLU A 2 8.50 5.84 19.71
CA GLU A 2 7.28 5.14 20.19
C GLU A 2 5.96 5.84 19.84
N GLU A 3 5.84 7.15 20.13
CA GLU A 3 4.60 7.91 19.89
C GLU A 3 4.25 8.03 18.39
N ALA A 4 5.25 8.22 17.52
CA ALA A 4 5.03 8.28 16.07
C ALA A 4 4.60 6.91 15.53
N ARG A 5 5.23 5.84 16.04
CA ARG A 5 4.89 4.46 15.70
C ARG A 5 3.48 4.08 16.17
N LYS A 6 3.10 4.50 17.37
CA LYS A 6 1.74 4.35 17.90
C LYS A 6 0.73 5.15 17.08
N THR A 7 1.06 6.38 16.69
CA THR A 7 0.19 7.21 15.86
C THR A 7 -0.05 6.58 14.49
N LEU A 8 1.02 6.07 13.85
CA LEU A 8 0.92 5.36 12.57
C LEU A 8 0.09 4.09 12.71
N ARG A 9 0.32 3.30 13.77
CA ARG A 9 -0.48 2.11 14.08
C ARG A 9 -1.94 2.43 14.26
N ASP A 10 -2.27 3.41 15.10
CA ASP A 10 -3.66 3.77 15.38
C ASP A 10 -4.34 4.33 14.12
N SER A 11 -3.61 5.10 13.30
CA SER A 11 -4.12 5.64 12.04
C SER A 11 -4.46 4.56 11.02
N ILE A 12 -3.63 3.51 10.91
CA ILE A 12 -3.85 2.38 9.99
C ILE A 12 -4.91 1.44 10.55
N VAL A 13 -4.80 0.99 11.80
CA VAL A 13 -5.66 -0.09 12.31
C VAL A 13 -7.10 0.38 12.53
N ASN A 14 -7.32 1.62 12.98
CA ASN A 14 -8.65 2.05 13.40
C ASN A 14 -9.39 2.86 12.33
N ASP A 15 -8.67 3.61 11.50
CA ASP A 15 -9.26 4.69 10.69
C ASP A 15 -8.69 4.73 9.27
N MET A 16 -8.34 3.60 8.66
CA MET A 16 -7.74 3.59 7.31
C MET A 16 -8.72 4.08 6.24
N THR A 17 -8.28 4.99 5.37
CA THR A 17 -9.03 5.46 4.21
C THR A 17 -8.12 5.59 2.99
N VAL A 18 -8.70 5.74 1.80
CA VAL A 18 -7.93 5.98 0.57
C VAL A 18 -7.11 7.27 0.69
N GLU A 19 -7.66 8.34 1.26
CA GLU A 19 -6.94 9.61 1.44
C GLU A 19 -5.71 9.44 2.33
N LYS A 20 -5.82 8.62 3.39
CA LYS A 20 -4.66 8.30 4.22
C LYS A 20 -3.64 7.43 3.50
N LEU A 21 -4.08 6.49 2.66
CA LEU A 21 -3.18 5.70 1.83
C LEU A 21 -2.37 6.59 0.88
N ILE A 22 -3.01 7.62 0.30
CA ILE A 22 -2.35 8.64 -0.52
C ILE A 22 -1.34 9.44 0.34
N GLN A 23 -1.73 9.93 1.52
CA GLN A 23 -0.81 10.66 2.42
C GLN A 23 0.41 9.82 2.82
N MET A 24 0.24 8.50 2.99
CA MET A 24 1.33 7.59 3.31
C MET A 24 2.41 7.51 2.21
N THR A 25 2.10 7.88 0.97
CA THR A 25 3.10 7.94 -0.11
C THR A 25 4.19 8.97 0.18
N GLU A 26 3.91 9.99 0.99
CA GLU A 26 4.86 11.05 1.36
C GLU A 26 5.72 10.69 2.58
N MET A 27 5.43 9.58 3.26
CA MET A 27 6.06 9.20 4.52
C MET A 27 7.36 8.39 4.36
N GLY A 28 7.75 8.04 3.13
CA GLY A 28 8.95 7.23 2.87
C GLY A 28 8.87 5.82 3.44
N LEU A 29 7.66 5.25 3.49
CA LEU A 29 7.43 3.91 4.02
C LEU A 29 7.98 2.84 3.09
N ILE A 30 8.47 1.76 3.69
CA ILE A 30 8.95 0.58 2.99
C ILE A 30 8.10 -0.62 3.40
N GLY A 31 8.00 -1.60 2.52
CA GLY A 31 7.08 -2.69 2.78
C GLY A 31 7.03 -3.73 1.69
N LYS A 32 5.93 -4.47 1.69
CA LYS A 32 5.60 -5.47 0.68
C LYS A 32 4.19 -5.28 0.21
N ILE A 33 3.97 -5.50 -1.07
CA ILE A 33 2.66 -5.57 -1.67
C ILE A 33 2.43 -7.00 -2.15
N LYS A 34 1.27 -7.55 -1.80
CA LYS A 34 0.81 -8.87 -2.19
C LYS A 34 -0.52 -8.73 -2.90
N THR A 35 -0.64 -9.31 -4.09
CA THR A 35 -1.89 -9.35 -4.84
C THR A 35 -2.32 -10.81 -4.95
N THR A 36 -3.52 -11.09 -4.47
CA THR A 36 -4.12 -12.43 -4.53
C THR A 36 -5.41 -12.35 -5.34
N THR A 37 -5.45 -13.11 -6.44
CA THR A 37 -6.66 -13.34 -7.21
C THR A 37 -7.06 -14.82 -7.09
N ALA A 38 -8.17 -15.22 -7.71
CA ALA A 38 -8.59 -16.62 -7.76
C ALA A 38 -7.55 -17.57 -8.39
N SER A 39 -6.65 -17.06 -9.25
CA SER A 39 -5.72 -17.88 -10.04
C SER A 39 -4.24 -17.51 -9.89
N THR A 40 -3.93 -16.36 -9.29
CA THR A 40 -2.56 -15.84 -9.23
C THR A 40 -2.23 -15.27 -7.86
N TYR A 41 -0.97 -15.46 -7.49
CA TYR A 41 -0.33 -14.86 -6.33
C TYR A 41 0.90 -14.10 -6.80
N ASN A 42 0.97 -12.81 -6.49
CA ASN A 42 2.14 -11.97 -6.73
C ASN A 42 2.56 -11.30 -5.42
N GLU A 43 3.86 -11.26 -5.16
CA GLU A 43 4.45 -10.55 -4.02
C GLU A 43 5.67 -9.75 -4.48
N GLN A 44 5.73 -8.49 -4.06
CA GLN A 44 6.82 -7.57 -4.36
C GLN A 44 7.20 -6.79 -3.09
N VAL A 45 8.50 -6.60 -2.86
CA VAL A 45 9.00 -5.60 -1.90
C VAL A 45 8.97 -4.22 -2.55
N PHE A 46 8.59 -3.19 -1.81
CA PHE A 46 8.71 -1.80 -2.26
C PHE A 46 9.53 -0.98 -1.27
N GLY A 47 10.33 -0.07 -1.83
CA GLY A 47 11.08 0.94 -1.07
C GLY A 47 10.55 2.36 -1.31
N GLN A 48 9.67 2.54 -2.30
CA GLN A 48 9.09 3.82 -2.64
C GLN A 48 7.60 3.66 -2.99
N MET A 49 6.85 4.69 -2.63
CA MET A 49 5.44 4.86 -2.97
C MET A 49 5.28 6.21 -3.65
N ALA A 50 4.43 6.29 -4.67
CA ALA A 50 4.12 7.53 -5.35
C ALA A 50 2.64 7.61 -5.69
N TYR A 51 1.99 8.71 -5.32
CA TYR A 51 0.67 9.05 -5.81
C TYR A 51 0.79 9.64 -7.21
N LEU A 52 0.11 9.02 -8.17
CA LEU A 52 0.05 9.43 -9.57
C LEU A 52 -1.31 10.08 -9.78
N LYS A 53 -1.31 11.40 -9.89
CA LYS A 53 -2.52 12.15 -10.18
C LYS A 53 -2.85 12.05 -11.67
N ALA A 54 -4.10 11.77 -11.99
CA ALA A 54 -4.60 11.77 -13.35
C ALA A 54 -4.44 13.16 -14.00
N GLU A 55 -4.00 13.18 -15.26
CA GLU A 55 -3.83 14.42 -16.02
C GLU A 55 -5.14 14.86 -16.70
N SER A 56 -6.13 13.95 -16.78
CA SER A 56 -7.44 14.20 -17.36
C SER A 56 -8.55 13.47 -16.61
N SER A 57 -9.80 13.88 -16.84
CA SER A 57 -10.98 13.21 -16.26
C SER A 57 -11.29 11.82 -16.84
N GLU A 58 -10.57 11.40 -17.89
CA GLU A 58 -10.69 10.07 -18.49
C GLU A 58 -9.73 9.06 -17.87
N GLU A 59 -8.78 9.53 -17.05
CA GLU A 59 -7.81 8.72 -16.32
C GLU A 59 -8.15 8.71 -14.83
N SER A 60 -7.82 7.61 -14.17
CA SER A 60 -7.97 7.47 -12.72
C SER A 60 -6.66 7.80 -12.01
N ASP A 61 -6.76 8.38 -10.82
CA ASP A 61 -5.60 8.50 -9.95
C ASP A 61 -5.11 7.10 -9.55
N ALA A 62 -3.81 6.96 -9.31
CA ALA A 62 -3.22 5.69 -8.93
C ALA A 62 -2.15 5.83 -7.85
N ILE A 63 -1.83 4.72 -7.20
CA ILE A 63 -0.66 4.62 -6.31
C ILE A 63 0.30 3.59 -6.88
N ARG A 64 1.55 4.00 -7.06
CA ARG A 64 2.64 3.16 -7.55
C ARG A 64 3.56 2.75 -6.40
N TYR A 65 3.88 1.46 -6.34
CA TYR A 65 4.78 0.83 -5.39
C TYR A 65 6.01 0.32 -6.13
N GLU A 66 7.19 0.86 -5.83
CA GLU A 66 8.42 0.58 -6.59
C GLU A 66 9.45 -0.16 -5.74
N CYS A 67 9.99 -1.24 -6.31
CA CYS A 67 11.21 -1.88 -5.83
C CYS A 67 12.38 -1.16 -6.49
N VAL A 68 13.12 -0.35 -5.73
CA VAL A 68 14.27 0.38 -6.24
C VAL A 68 15.56 -0.27 -5.73
N SER A 69 16.47 -0.62 -6.64
CA SER A 69 17.79 -1.14 -6.29
C SER A 69 18.70 -0.05 -5.75
N ALA A 70 19.82 -0.45 -5.15
CA ALA A 70 20.77 0.47 -4.51
C ALA A 70 21.38 1.50 -5.47
N ASP A 71 21.41 1.21 -6.78
CA ASP A 71 21.88 2.10 -7.86
C ASP A 71 20.76 3.00 -8.44
N GLY A 72 19.55 2.96 -7.86
CA GLY A 72 18.42 3.81 -8.25
C GLY A 72 17.57 3.26 -9.40
N TYR A 73 17.83 2.04 -9.86
CA TYR A 73 17.02 1.40 -10.90
C TYR A 73 15.72 0.81 -10.33
N VAL A 74 14.61 0.99 -11.05
CA VAL A 74 13.31 0.38 -10.69
C VAL A 74 13.28 -1.05 -11.20
N ALA A 75 13.44 -2.01 -10.29
CA ALA A 75 13.47 -3.44 -10.61
C ALA A 75 12.07 -4.04 -10.81
N ALA A 76 11.07 -3.49 -10.13
CA ALA A 76 9.67 -3.89 -10.25
C ALA A 76 8.76 -2.74 -9.80
N SER A 77 7.54 -2.71 -10.34
CA SER A 77 6.51 -1.75 -9.93
C SER A 77 5.14 -2.41 -9.95
N THR A 78 4.33 -2.11 -8.94
CA THR A 78 2.90 -2.42 -8.91
C THR A 78 2.14 -1.11 -8.88
N ILE A 79 1.11 -0.97 -9.72
CA ILE A 79 0.25 0.22 -9.79
C ILE A 79 -1.15 -0.23 -9.38
N ILE A 80 -1.79 0.53 -8.50
CA ILE A 80 -3.17 0.33 -8.07
C ILE A 80 -3.96 1.58 -8.44
N ASP A 81 -4.97 1.41 -9.27
CA ASP A 81 -5.91 2.49 -9.59
C ASP A 81 -6.84 2.70 -8.39
N ILE A 82 -6.99 3.94 -7.97
CA ILE A 82 -7.75 4.30 -6.76
C ILE A 82 -9.24 4.04 -6.94
N ASP A 83 -9.76 4.27 -8.14
CA ASP A 83 -11.17 4.08 -8.46
C ASP A 83 -11.61 2.61 -8.40
N GLU A 84 -10.65 1.68 -8.49
CA GLU A 84 -10.90 0.24 -8.38
C GLU A 84 -10.95 -0.24 -6.92
N ILE A 85 -10.62 0.62 -5.94
CA ILE A 85 -10.67 0.28 -4.52
C ILE A 85 -12.11 0.45 -4.00
N VAL A 86 -12.79 -0.67 -3.76
CA VAL A 86 -14.18 -0.68 -3.24
C VAL A 86 -14.24 -0.86 -1.72
N GLY A 87 -13.12 -1.25 -1.09
CA GLY A 87 -13.00 -1.33 0.36
C GLY A 87 -11.55 -1.23 0.82
N ILE A 88 -11.34 -0.62 1.99
CA ILE A 88 -10.02 -0.50 2.61
C ILE A 88 -10.13 -0.73 4.12
N HIS A 89 -9.20 -1.51 4.68
CA HIS A 89 -9.11 -1.75 6.11
C HIS A 89 -7.64 -1.94 6.52
N GLY A 90 -7.25 -1.44 7.69
CA GLY A 90 -5.94 -1.71 8.25
C GLY A 90 -6.00 -2.70 9.41
N ALA A 91 -4.97 -3.53 9.54
CA ALA A 91 -4.86 -4.55 10.56
C ALA A 91 -3.42 -4.65 11.09
N VAL A 92 -3.28 -5.24 12.27
CA VAL A 92 -1.97 -5.66 12.75
C VAL A 92 -1.55 -6.90 11.95
N ASN A 93 -0.31 -6.94 11.44
CA ASN A 93 0.16 -8.09 10.70
C ASN A 93 0.21 -9.33 11.61
N GLU A 94 -0.39 -10.44 11.19
CA GLU A 94 -0.50 -11.64 12.04
C GLU A 94 0.85 -12.35 12.25
N GLY A 95 1.73 -12.33 11.23
CA GLY A 95 3.02 -13.01 11.28
C GLY A 95 4.09 -12.23 12.04
N TYR A 96 4.03 -10.91 11.94
CA TYR A 96 5.02 -9.97 12.47
C TYR A 96 4.34 -8.72 13.08
N PRO A 97 3.51 -8.90 14.12
CA PRO A 97 2.67 -7.83 14.68
C PRO A 97 3.48 -6.65 15.23
N GLU A 98 4.72 -6.93 15.66
CA GLU A 98 5.65 -5.93 16.20
C GLU A 98 6.45 -5.21 15.09
N ASP A 99 6.40 -5.62 13.83
CA ASP A 99 7.24 -5.03 12.79
C ASP A 99 6.44 -4.48 11.61
N PHE A 100 5.25 -5.03 11.36
CA PHE A 100 4.43 -4.69 10.21
C PHE A 100 2.97 -4.42 10.57
N LEU A 101 2.36 -3.54 9.78
CA LEU A 101 0.92 -3.32 9.72
C LEU A 101 0.45 -3.67 8.31
N ASP A 102 -0.70 -4.29 8.21
CA ASP A 102 -1.30 -4.64 6.92
C ASP A 102 -2.40 -3.63 6.57
N ILE A 103 -2.42 -3.21 5.31
CA ILE A 103 -3.52 -2.50 4.70
C ILE A 103 -4.11 -3.42 3.65
N LEU A 104 -5.36 -3.83 3.85
CA LEU A 104 -6.10 -4.68 2.94
C LEU A 104 -6.99 -3.81 2.06
N LEU A 105 -6.81 -3.97 0.75
CA LEU A 105 -7.65 -3.36 -0.27
C LEU A 105 -8.52 -4.45 -0.87
N LEU A 106 -9.83 -4.23 -0.86
CA LEU A 106 -10.79 -4.98 -1.66
C LEU A 106 -10.96 -4.24 -2.98
N MET A 107 -10.66 -4.92 -4.07
CA MET A 107 -10.74 -4.37 -5.42
C MET A 107 -12.12 -4.68 -6.04
N ALA A 108 -12.52 -3.90 -7.05
CA ALA A 108 -13.79 -4.08 -7.76
C ALA A 108 -13.90 -5.44 -8.47
N ASP A 109 -12.78 -6.05 -8.85
CA ASP A 109 -12.69 -7.39 -9.44
C ASP A 109 -12.70 -8.53 -8.40
N GLU A 110 -13.04 -8.21 -7.14
CA GLU A 110 -13.05 -9.11 -5.98
C GLU A 110 -11.66 -9.63 -5.56
N SER A 111 -10.57 -9.14 -6.19
CA SER A 111 -9.22 -9.45 -5.73
C SER A 111 -8.89 -8.70 -4.44
N VAL A 112 -7.92 -9.24 -3.70
CA VAL A 112 -7.42 -8.63 -2.46
C VAL A 112 -5.96 -8.25 -2.66
N VAL A 113 -5.67 -6.98 -2.38
CA VAL A 113 -4.30 -6.48 -2.28
C VAL A 113 -3.97 -6.26 -0.80
N THR A 114 -2.87 -6.85 -0.34
CA THR A 114 -2.34 -6.63 1.01
C THR A 114 -1.04 -5.85 0.92
N ILE A 115 -1.01 -4.67 1.54
CA ILE A 115 0.17 -3.82 1.64
C ILE A 115 0.66 -3.91 3.09
N SER A 116 1.78 -4.60 3.31
CA SER A 116 2.44 -4.69 4.60
C SER A 116 3.47 -3.57 4.72
N VAL A 117 3.24 -2.58 5.58
CA VAL A 117 4.18 -1.47 5.82
C VAL A 117 4.98 -1.71 7.09
N LYS A 118 6.28 -1.41 7.04
CA LYS A 118 7.13 -1.40 8.23
C LYS A 118 6.88 -0.10 9.01
N TYR A 119 6.69 -0.20 10.32
CA TYR A 119 6.28 0.94 11.18
C TYR A 119 7.14 1.11 12.44
#